data_AF-A0A432NR06-F1
#
_entry.id   AF-A0A432NR06-F1
#
_cell.length_a   1.000
_cell.length_b   1.000
_cell.length_c   1.000
_cell.angle_alpha   90.00
_cell.angle_beta   90.00
_cell.angle_gamma   90.00
#
_symmetry.space_group_name_H-M   'P 1'
#
loop_
_entity.id
_entity.type
_entity.pdbx_description
1 polymer ?
#
loop_
_entity_poly.entity_id
_entity_poly.type
_entity_poly.pdbx_seq_one_letter_code
_entity_poly.pdbx_strand_id
1 'polypeptide(L)'
;MTGNMKIDNSSDEIEIILEHGNERDIERPEAITGDSPVAETLRRLATRAMGLTGADIERIVREARLKARREKRRLTYADVEAGIRGHRPPVPYDVLWRFAIHESGHAVVHHALRLGSIKGLTIDAKDGGHNAVTFATNAPDTEAWYERLLAMLMAGRAAELIVLRTVSAGSGGAEQSDLARATRIAVDMEQALGFGGRHPLLYLEHKNPTTILSRDAELAERVHRRLEFAQARATDVIIENRRDFDRLVRALFDAQALDGQAVMDILVAAS
;
A
#
# COMPACT_ATOMS: atom_id res chain seq x y z
N MET A 1 -40.67 16.17 -14.93
CA MET A 1 -39.66 17.19 -15.27
C MET A 1 -38.34 16.49 -15.46
N THR A 2 -37.94 16.36 -16.71
CA THR A 2 -36.64 15.88 -17.17
C THR A 2 -35.56 16.90 -16.80
N GLY A 3 -34.46 16.46 -16.19
CA GLY A 3 -33.33 17.31 -15.83
C GLY A 3 -32.03 16.55 -16.02
N ASN A 4 -31.43 16.70 -17.20
CA ASN A 4 -30.11 16.17 -17.56
C ASN A 4 -29.02 16.79 -16.67
N MET A 5 -28.21 15.93 -16.04
CA MET A 5 -26.95 16.32 -15.43
C MET A 5 -25.86 16.28 -16.50
N LYS A 6 -25.39 17.47 -16.92
CA LYS A 6 -24.17 17.62 -17.72
C LYS A 6 -22.97 17.32 -16.81
N ILE A 7 -22.12 16.39 -17.23
CA ILE A 7 -20.79 16.18 -16.66
C ILE A 7 -19.89 17.22 -17.31
N ASP A 8 -19.51 18.24 -16.55
CA ASP A 8 -18.39 19.12 -16.88
C ASP A 8 -17.09 18.39 -16.52
N ASN A 9 -16.16 18.40 -17.47
CA ASN A 9 -14.86 17.77 -17.43
C ASN A 9 -13.85 18.93 -17.41
N SER A 10 -13.58 19.49 -16.24
CA SER A 10 -12.55 20.51 -16.06
C SER A 10 -11.66 20.14 -14.89
N SER A 11 -10.37 20.17 -15.17
CA SER A 11 -9.27 19.87 -14.29
C SER A 11 -9.19 20.90 -13.16
N ASP A 12 -9.38 20.48 -11.91
CA ASP A 12 -9.04 21.33 -10.77
C ASP A 12 -7.53 21.27 -10.50
N GLU A 13 -6.79 22.08 -11.26
CA GLU A 13 -5.49 22.59 -10.83
C GLU A 13 -5.73 23.62 -9.71
N ILE A 14 -5.03 23.46 -8.59
CA ILE A 14 -5.03 24.45 -7.51
C ILE A 14 -4.18 25.64 -7.95
N GLU A 15 -4.83 26.73 -8.35
CA GLU A 15 -4.20 28.01 -8.67
C GLU A 15 -4.18 28.89 -7.39
N ILE A 16 -3.01 29.06 -6.77
CA ILE A 16 -2.82 30.08 -5.72
C ILE A 16 -2.30 31.35 -6.40
N ILE A 17 -3.23 32.25 -6.71
CA ILE A 17 -2.94 33.59 -7.18
C ILE A 17 -2.66 34.49 -5.96
N LEU A 18 -1.43 34.96 -5.83
CA LEU A 18 -1.10 36.14 -5.01
C LEU A 18 -0.63 37.25 -5.95
N GLU A 19 -1.52 38.19 -6.25
CA GLU A 19 -1.23 39.48 -6.85
C GLU A 19 -1.04 40.53 -5.73
N HIS A 20 -0.12 41.50 -5.73
CA HIS A 20 0.78 42.06 -6.74
C HIS A 20 1.98 42.74 -6.04
N GLY A 21 3.15 42.72 -6.68
CA GLY A 21 4.35 43.41 -6.22
C GLY A 21 5.56 43.28 -7.17
N ASN A 22 5.36 43.65 -8.44
CA ASN A 22 6.33 44.09 -9.45
C ASN A 22 7.66 43.28 -9.67
N GLU A 23 7.67 42.52 -10.76
CA GLU A 23 8.79 42.30 -11.69
C GLU A 23 10.16 41.77 -11.18
N ARG A 24 10.39 40.45 -11.35
CA ARG A 24 11.30 39.81 -12.34
C ARG A 24 11.90 38.48 -11.81
N ASP A 25 11.89 37.50 -12.71
CA ASP A 25 12.52 36.16 -12.65
C ASP A 25 12.01 35.18 -11.59
N ILE A 26 10.82 34.62 -11.85
CA ILE A 26 10.47 33.29 -11.35
C ILE A 26 11.06 32.30 -12.35
N GLU A 27 12.27 31.81 -12.08
CA GLU A 27 12.67 30.51 -12.62
C GLU A 27 11.58 29.50 -12.21
N ARG A 28 10.80 29.04 -13.19
CA ARG A 28 10.03 27.81 -13.03
C ARG A 28 11.02 26.76 -12.53
N PRO A 29 10.76 26.04 -11.42
CA PRO A 29 11.62 24.93 -11.06
C PRO A 29 11.65 24.01 -12.27
N GLU A 30 12.82 23.93 -12.90
CA GLU A 30 13.06 23.04 -14.02
C GLU A 30 12.49 21.69 -13.62
N ALA A 31 11.61 21.14 -14.46
CA ALA A 31 11.09 19.80 -14.28
C ALA A 31 12.31 18.92 -14.02
N ILE A 32 12.40 18.36 -12.81
CA ILE A 32 13.51 17.52 -12.41
C ILE A 32 13.50 16.33 -13.38
N THR A 33 14.36 16.44 -14.39
CA THR A 33 14.57 15.40 -15.39
C THR A 33 15.10 14.17 -14.67
N GLY A 34 14.68 13.00 -15.16
CA GLY A 34 14.65 11.73 -14.41
C GLY A 34 15.93 11.25 -13.74
N ASP A 35 17.10 11.83 -14.03
CA ASP A 35 18.41 11.29 -13.65
C ASP A 35 19.28 12.20 -12.75
N SER A 36 18.74 13.26 -12.15
CA SER A 36 19.53 14.06 -11.18
C SER A 36 19.65 13.33 -9.82
N PRO A 37 20.84 13.32 -9.16
CA PRO A 37 21.00 12.80 -7.79
C PRO A 37 20.04 13.43 -6.77
N VAL A 38 19.61 14.66 -7.03
CA VAL A 38 18.59 15.36 -6.25
C VAL A 38 17.21 14.72 -6.44
N ALA A 39 16.87 14.36 -7.67
CA ALA A 39 15.61 13.67 -8.01
C ALA A 39 15.50 12.34 -7.29
N GLU A 40 16.57 11.55 -7.33
CA GLU A 40 16.65 10.24 -6.69
C GLU A 40 16.50 10.37 -5.17
N THR A 41 17.20 11.33 -4.57
CA THR A 41 17.09 11.59 -3.12
C THR A 41 15.67 11.99 -2.73
N LEU A 42 15.03 12.86 -3.50
CA LEU A 42 13.64 13.27 -3.25
C LEU A 42 12.65 12.12 -3.44
N ARG A 43 12.84 11.26 -4.45
CA ARG A 43 12.04 10.04 -4.63
C ARG A 43 12.16 9.12 -3.43
N ARG A 44 13.38 8.83 -2.96
CA ARG A 44 13.62 8.01 -1.77
C ARG A 44 12.95 8.58 -0.52
N LEU A 45 13.02 9.90 -0.31
CA LEU A 45 12.32 10.56 0.79
C LEU A 45 10.80 10.44 0.65
N ALA A 46 10.26 10.61 -0.56
CA ALA A 46 8.84 10.44 -0.83
C ALA A 46 8.37 9.00 -0.54
N THR A 47 9.16 7.99 -0.92
CA THR A 47 8.88 6.59 -0.60
C THR A 47 8.90 6.34 0.92
N ARG A 48 9.89 6.88 1.64
CA ARG A 48 9.93 6.77 3.11
C ARG A 48 8.78 7.51 3.81
N ALA A 49 8.27 8.54 3.17
CA ALA A 49 7.14 9.34 3.62
C ALA A 49 5.76 8.76 3.24
N MET A 50 5.69 7.61 2.55
CA MET A 50 4.41 6.99 2.20
C MET A 50 3.55 6.73 3.45
N GLY A 51 2.28 7.12 3.39
CA GLY A 51 1.35 7.08 4.51
C GLY A 51 1.29 8.36 5.36
N LEU A 52 2.15 9.35 5.11
CA LEU A 52 2.06 10.68 5.74
C LEU A 52 1.16 11.62 4.94
N THR A 53 0.45 12.51 5.65
CA THR A 53 -0.38 13.55 5.01
C THR A 53 0.47 14.75 4.57
N GLY A 54 -0.05 15.59 3.66
CA GLY A 54 0.63 16.84 3.27
C GLY A 54 0.95 17.74 4.48
N ALA A 55 0.05 17.79 5.46
CA ALA A 55 0.25 18.50 6.72
C ALA A 55 1.38 17.90 7.57
N ASP A 56 1.52 16.56 7.58
CA ASP A 56 2.64 15.90 8.26
C ASP A 56 3.98 16.27 7.60
N ILE A 57 4.04 16.25 6.27
CA ILE A 57 5.25 16.60 5.51
C ILE A 57 5.63 18.07 5.75
N GLU A 58 4.68 18.99 5.68
CA GLU A 58 4.94 20.41 5.95
C GLU A 58 5.49 20.61 7.36
N ARG A 59 4.86 19.95 8.35
CA ARG A 59 5.31 19.99 9.74
C ARG A 59 6.74 19.45 9.88
N ILE A 60 7.04 18.30 9.29
CA ILE A 60 8.37 17.69 9.30
C ILE A 60 9.43 18.63 8.70
N VAL A 61 9.16 19.19 7.52
CA VAL A 61 10.10 20.09 6.83
C VAL A 61 10.31 21.37 7.66
N ARG A 62 9.25 21.90 8.28
CA ARG A 62 9.32 23.06 9.17
C ARG A 62 10.18 22.78 10.40
N GLU A 63 9.97 21.65 11.07
CA GLU A 63 10.75 21.23 12.24
C GLU A 63 12.24 21.02 11.89
N ALA A 64 12.52 20.34 10.77
CA ALA A 64 13.86 20.13 10.24
C ALA A 64 14.58 21.48 9.96
N ARG A 65 13.87 22.43 9.35
CA ARG A 65 14.39 23.77 9.06
C ARG A 65 14.69 24.56 10.33
N LEU A 66 13.82 24.47 11.35
CA LEU A 66 14.03 25.12 12.65
C LEU A 66 15.27 24.55 13.35
N LYS A 67 15.46 23.23 13.31
CA LYS A 67 16.64 22.55 13.88
C LYS A 67 17.92 23.02 13.20
N ALA A 68 17.99 22.97 11.87
CA ALA A 68 19.17 23.41 11.11
C ALA A 68 19.54 24.88 11.39
N ARG A 69 18.53 25.75 11.51
CA ARG A 69 18.73 27.17 11.90
C ARG A 69 19.32 27.32 13.29
N ARG A 70 18.83 26.58 14.29
CA ARG A 70 19.37 26.60 15.67
C ARG A 70 20.84 26.16 15.71
N GLU A 71 21.19 25.18 14.87
CA GLU A 71 22.55 24.65 14.72
C GLU A 71 23.44 25.51 13.79
N LYS A 72 22.93 26.65 13.27
CA LYS A 72 23.64 27.57 12.37
C LYS A 72 24.20 26.88 11.11
N ARG A 73 23.49 25.88 10.59
CA ARG A 73 23.85 25.17 9.34
C ARG A 73 22.70 25.18 8.33
N ARG A 74 23.00 24.79 7.09
CA ARG A 74 21.98 24.60 6.06
C ARG A 74 21.15 23.34 6.37
N LEU A 75 19.88 23.38 5.95
CA LEU A 75 19.00 22.20 5.94
C LEU A 75 19.58 21.16 4.98
N THR A 76 19.55 19.89 5.40
CA THR A 76 20.00 18.75 4.60
C THR A 76 18.87 17.74 4.42
N TYR A 77 18.97 16.87 3.42
CA TYR A 77 18.00 15.77 3.24
C TYR A 77 17.98 14.82 4.43
N ALA A 78 19.10 14.64 5.13
CA ALA A 78 19.17 13.86 6.36
C ALA A 78 18.29 14.43 7.49
N ASP A 79 18.06 15.75 7.52
CA ASP A 79 17.15 16.35 8.51
C ASP A 79 15.69 16.02 8.23
N VAL A 80 15.32 16.04 6.94
CA VAL A 80 13.96 15.67 6.49
C VAL A 80 13.73 14.19 6.74
N GLU A 81 14.70 13.34 6.39
CA GLU A 81 14.68 11.90 6.65
C GLU A 81 14.54 11.60 8.15
N ALA A 82 15.32 12.28 9.00
CA ALA A 82 15.20 12.15 10.45
C ALA A 82 13.82 12.61 10.96
N GLY A 83 13.21 13.62 10.33
CA GLY A 83 11.87 14.06 10.66
C GLY A 83 10.77 13.09 10.23
N ILE A 84 10.92 12.45 9.05
CA ILE A 84 10.03 11.37 8.57
C ILE A 84 10.07 10.19 9.54
N ARG A 85 11.28 9.76 9.92
CA ARG A 85 11.49 8.69 10.90
C ARG A 85 11.00 9.12 12.29
N GLY A 86 11.15 10.40 12.63
CA GLY A 86 10.85 10.95 13.94
C GLY A 86 11.73 10.36 15.05
N HIS A 87 11.22 10.38 16.29
CA HIS A 87 11.91 9.85 17.47
C HIS A 87 11.68 8.34 17.69
N ARG A 88 11.43 7.58 16.62
CA ARG A 88 11.11 6.16 16.75
C ARG A 88 12.35 5.37 17.21
N PRO A 89 12.21 4.47 18.20
CA PRO A 89 13.30 3.57 18.55
C PRO A 89 13.68 2.70 17.34
N PRO A 90 14.94 2.23 17.25
CA PRO A 90 15.31 1.25 16.24
C PRO A 90 14.38 0.03 16.33
N VAL A 91 13.83 -0.38 15.19
CA VAL A 91 13.02 -1.59 15.10
C VAL A 91 13.98 -2.80 15.14
N PRO A 92 13.70 -3.83 15.95
CA PRO A 92 14.52 -5.05 15.99
C PRO A 92 14.66 -5.71 14.62
N TYR A 93 15.81 -6.36 14.39
CA TYR A 93 16.14 -7.02 13.12
C TYR A 93 15.07 -8.02 12.68
N ASP A 94 14.62 -8.88 13.58
CA ASP A 94 13.63 -9.92 13.33
C ASP A 94 12.26 -9.35 12.96
N VAL A 95 11.89 -8.21 13.55
CA VAL A 95 10.67 -7.48 13.22
C VAL A 95 10.77 -6.85 11.83
N LEU A 96 11.87 -6.16 11.52
CA LEU A 96 12.11 -5.58 10.19
C LEU A 96 12.15 -6.66 9.09
N TRP A 97 12.80 -7.79 9.38
CA TRP A 97 12.88 -8.92 8.46
C TRP A 97 11.49 -9.49 8.17
N ARG A 98 10.64 -9.61 9.20
CA ARG A 98 9.24 -10.01 9.02
C ARG A 98 8.47 -9.00 8.17
N PHE A 99 8.63 -7.70 8.38
CA PHE A 99 7.98 -6.70 7.53
C PHE A 99 8.45 -6.82 6.07
N ALA A 100 9.75 -7.01 5.82
CA ALA A 100 10.25 -7.18 4.46
C ALA A 100 9.62 -8.40 3.77
N ILE A 101 9.47 -9.52 4.47
CA ILE A 101 8.77 -10.73 3.99
C ILE A 101 7.30 -10.44 3.70
N HIS A 102 6.62 -9.79 4.64
CA HIS A 102 5.20 -9.49 4.56
C HIS A 102 4.88 -8.57 3.38
N GLU A 103 5.55 -7.43 3.30
CA GLU A 103 5.28 -6.45 2.24
C GLU A 103 5.66 -6.98 0.85
N SER A 104 6.75 -7.76 0.75
CA SER A 104 7.15 -8.40 -0.51
C SER A 104 6.10 -9.41 -1.00
N GLY A 105 5.41 -10.09 -0.08
CA GLY A 105 4.32 -11.00 -0.41
C GLY A 105 3.20 -10.29 -1.16
N HIS A 106 2.73 -9.16 -0.62
CA HIS A 106 1.73 -8.32 -1.27
C HIS A 106 2.19 -7.83 -2.65
N ALA A 107 3.41 -7.31 -2.77
CA ALA A 107 3.91 -6.79 -4.04
C ALA A 107 3.98 -7.87 -5.14
N VAL A 108 4.52 -9.05 -4.82
CA VAL A 108 4.61 -10.17 -5.77
C VAL A 108 3.22 -10.62 -6.22
N VAL A 109 2.29 -10.83 -5.28
CA VAL A 109 0.93 -11.27 -5.60
C VAL A 109 0.15 -10.20 -6.37
N HIS A 110 0.30 -8.93 -6.00
CA HIS A 110 -0.34 -7.80 -6.69
C HIS A 110 0.11 -7.69 -8.14
N HIS A 111 1.42 -7.82 -8.38
CA HIS A 111 1.98 -7.81 -9.72
C HIS A 111 1.55 -9.03 -10.55
N ALA A 112 1.75 -10.24 -10.02
CA ALA A 112 1.48 -11.49 -10.74
C ALA A 112 -0.01 -11.65 -11.10
N LEU A 113 -0.92 -11.20 -10.22
CA LEU A 113 -2.37 -11.24 -10.47
C LEU A 113 -2.90 -10.02 -11.24
N ARG A 114 -2.00 -9.13 -11.69
CA ARG A 114 -2.31 -7.95 -12.51
C ARG A 114 -3.35 -7.04 -11.84
N LEU A 115 -3.18 -6.80 -10.54
CA LEU A 115 -4.14 -5.99 -9.78
C LEU A 115 -4.00 -4.48 -10.04
N GLY A 116 -2.89 -4.05 -10.65
CA GLY A 116 -2.62 -2.66 -11.01
C GLY A 116 -1.13 -2.35 -10.93
N SER A 117 -0.78 -1.12 -10.51
CA SER A 117 0.62 -0.68 -10.43
C SER A 117 1.11 -0.56 -8.99
N ILE A 118 2.39 -0.82 -8.77
CA ILE A 118 3.07 -0.60 -7.49
C ILE A 118 3.73 0.78 -7.52
N LYS A 119 3.51 1.60 -6.50
CA LYS A 119 4.10 2.94 -6.37
C LYS A 119 5.33 2.95 -5.45
N GLY A 120 5.38 2.02 -4.50
CA GLY A 120 6.53 1.80 -3.66
C GLY A 120 6.22 0.91 -2.46
N LEU A 121 7.27 0.46 -1.79
CA LEU A 121 7.24 -0.31 -0.55
C LEU A 121 8.06 0.41 0.51
N THR A 122 7.63 0.34 1.77
CA THR A 122 8.42 0.81 2.92
C THR A 122 8.17 -0.08 4.14
N ILE A 123 9.20 -0.32 4.94
CA ILE A 123 9.14 -1.05 6.23
C ILE A 123 9.50 -0.18 7.43
N ASP A 124 9.62 1.14 7.21
CA ASP A 124 9.94 2.16 8.23
C ASP A 124 8.73 3.06 8.54
N ALA A 125 7.50 2.58 8.31
CA ALA A 125 6.28 3.35 8.60
C ALA A 125 5.90 3.30 10.10
N LYS A 126 5.07 4.25 10.52
CA LYS A 126 4.71 4.45 11.95
C LYS A 126 4.07 3.20 12.57
N ASP A 127 3.28 2.48 11.77
CA ASP A 127 2.51 1.32 12.19
C ASP A 127 3.11 -0.01 11.67
N GLY A 128 4.33 0.02 11.10
CA GLY A 128 5.03 -1.14 10.55
C GLY A 128 5.37 -1.03 9.06
N GLY A 129 5.13 -2.11 8.30
CA GLY A 129 5.24 -2.13 6.85
C GLY A 129 4.10 -1.39 6.15
N HIS A 130 4.35 -0.87 4.96
CA HIS A 130 3.35 -0.25 4.10
C HIS A 130 3.65 -0.48 2.61
N ASN A 131 2.64 -0.98 1.91
CA ASN A 131 2.60 -1.10 0.46
C ASN A 131 1.76 0.02 -0.16
N ALA A 132 2.38 0.90 -0.95
CA ALA A 132 1.66 1.87 -1.76
C ALA A 132 1.38 1.28 -3.14
N VAL A 133 0.14 0.84 -3.36
CA VAL A 133 -0.33 0.25 -4.62
C VAL A 133 -1.53 1.00 -5.17
N THR A 134 -1.71 0.97 -6.49
CA THR A 134 -2.93 1.42 -7.16
C THR A 134 -3.61 0.23 -7.82
N PHE A 135 -4.93 0.18 -7.72
CA PHE A 135 -5.74 -0.80 -8.44
C PHE A 135 -6.04 -0.31 -9.86
N ALA A 136 -6.25 -1.23 -10.80
CA ALA A 136 -6.64 -0.89 -12.16
C ALA A 136 -8.02 -0.20 -12.19
N THR A 137 -8.11 0.98 -12.80
CA THR A 137 -9.31 1.85 -12.78
C THR A 137 -10.53 1.28 -13.50
N ASN A 138 -10.33 0.30 -14.39
CA ASN A 138 -11.39 -0.36 -15.16
C ASN A 138 -11.44 -1.87 -14.87
N ALA A 139 -11.12 -2.28 -13.64
CA ALA A 139 -11.27 -3.68 -13.26
C ALA A 139 -12.75 -4.09 -13.36
N PRO A 140 -13.07 -5.28 -13.90
CA PRO A 140 -14.45 -5.63 -14.25
C PRO A 140 -15.34 -5.98 -13.03
N ASP A 141 -14.89 -5.72 -11.79
CA ASP A 141 -15.57 -6.02 -10.52
C ASP A 141 -16.29 -7.38 -10.46
N THR A 142 -15.69 -8.38 -11.12
CA THR A 142 -16.19 -9.75 -11.21
C THR A 142 -15.79 -10.57 -9.99
N GLU A 143 -16.44 -11.72 -9.77
CA GLU A 143 -16.03 -12.68 -8.73
C GLU A 143 -14.54 -13.02 -8.84
N ALA A 144 -14.07 -13.34 -10.04
CA ALA A 144 -12.66 -13.64 -10.29
C ALA A 144 -11.72 -12.47 -9.97
N TRP A 145 -12.19 -11.22 -10.07
CA TRP A 145 -11.42 -10.06 -9.65
C TRP A 145 -11.32 -9.97 -8.12
N TYR A 146 -12.44 -10.15 -7.42
CA TYR A 146 -12.47 -10.17 -5.96
C TYR A 146 -11.66 -11.35 -5.39
N GLU A 147 -11.64 -12.51 -6.03
CA GLU A 147 -10.77 -13.63 -5.65
C GLU A 147 -9.28 -13.25 -5.71
N ARG A 148 -8.86 -12.53 -6.76
CA ARG A 148 -7.48 -12.02 -6.85
C ARG A 148 -7.20 -10.97 -5.77
N LEU A 149 -8.17 -10.11 -5.48
CA LEU A 149 -8.06 -9.11 -4.42
C LEU A 149 -7.92 -9.78 -3.04
N LEU A 150 -8.73 -10.81 -2.75
CA LEU A 150 -8.60 -11.61 -1.54
C LEU A 150 -7.23 -12.29 -1.47
N ALA A 151 -6.74 -12.87 -2.57
CA ALA A 151 -5.40 -13.48 -2.60
C ALA A 151 -4.31 -12.46 -2.28
N MET A 152 -4.39 -11.24 -2.81
CA MET A 152 -3.44 -10.17 -2.47
C MET A 152 -3.53 -9.76 -1.00
N LEU A 153 -4.72 -9.65 -0.42
CA LEU A 153 -4.86 -9.37 1.02
C LEU A 153 -4.29 -10.50 1.89
N MET A 154 -4.41 -11.75 1.46
CA MET A 154 -3.83 -12.89 2.19
C MET A 154 -2.32 -13.07 1.96
N ALA A 155 -1.70 -12.27 1.08
CA ALA A 155 -0.34 -12.48 0.61
C ALA A 155 0.74 -12.26 1.68
N GLY A 156 0.64 -11.20 2.50
CA GLY A 156 1.62 -10.95 3.56
C GLY A 156 1.65 -12.10 4.58
N ARG A 157 0.47 -12.58 4.97
CA ARG A 157 0.33 -13.77 5.82
C ARG A 157 0.90 -15.03 5.18
N ALA A 158 0.61 -15.27 3.89
CA ALA A 158 1.13 -16.42 3.16
C ALA A 158 2.67 -16.39 3.08
N ALA A 159 3.26 -15.22 2.81
CA ALA A 159 4.70 -15.03 2.79
C ALA A 159 5.35 -15.36 4.15
N GLU A 160 4.75 -14.90 5.25
CA GLU A 160 5.21 -15.23 6.60
C GLU A 160 5.14 -16.75 6.87
N LEU A 161 4.08 -17.43 6.46
CA LEU A 161 3.96 -18.89 6.60
C LEU A 161 5.01 -19.65 5.78
N ILE A 162 5.32 -19.18 4.58
CA ILE A 162 6.32 -19.80 3.70
C ILE A 162 7.72 -19.71 4.32
N VAL A 163 8.10 -18.52 4.79
CA VAL A 163 9.48 -18.23 5.22
C VAL A 163 9.70 -18.46 6.71
N LEU A 164 8.77 -18.00 7.55
CA LEU A 164 8.91 -17.95 9.02
C LEU A 164 8.13 -19.06 9.73
N ARG A 165 7.30 -19.83 9.01
CA ARG A 165 6.44 -20.90 9.54
C ARG A 165 5.49 -20.44 10.67
N THR A 166 5.36 -19.14 10.85
CA THR A 166 4.62 -18.49 11.94
C THR A 166 4.07 -17.18 11.42
N VAL A 167 2.94 -16.77 11.98
CA VAL A 167 2.18 -15.60 11.54
C VAL A 167 2.16 -14.56 12.65
N SER A 168 2.31 -13.30 12.28
CA SER A 168 2.19 -12.18 13.20
C SER A 168 0.75 -11.75 13.37
N ALA A 169 0.49 -11.07 14.48
CA ALA A 169 -0.75 -10.33 14.65
C ALA A 169 -0.87 -9.14 13.69
N GLY A 170 0.19 -8.76 12.96
CA GLY A 170 0.17 -7.66 11.99
C GLY A 170 -0.74 -7.90 10.79
N SER A 171 -0.93 -9.15 10.37
CA SER A 171 -1.94 -9.49 9.35
C SER A 171 -3.38 -9.43 9.87
N GLY A 172 -3.58 -9.21 11.18
CA GLY A 172 -4.87 -9.23 11.87
C GLY A 172 -4.98 -8.14 12.96
N GLY A 173 -5.92 -8.32 13.89
CA GLY A 173 -6.04 -7.50 15.11
C GLY A 173 -6.66 -6.10 14.93
N ALA A 174 -6.21 -5.32 13.96
CA ALA A 174 -6.77 -3.99 13.65
C ALA A 174 -7.90 -4.07 12.61
N GLU A 175 -8.86 -3.14 12.65
CA GLU A 175 -9.94 -3.11 11.64
C GLU A 175 -9.42 -2.91 10.21
N GLN A 176 -8.27 -2.25 10.06
CA GLN A 176 -7.63 -2.03 8.77
C GLN A 176 -6.60 -3.10 8.38
N SER A 177 -6.43 -4.15 9.20
CA SER A 177 -5.57 -5.28 8.87
C SER A 177 -6.07 -6.03 7.64
N ASP A 178 -5.17 -6.75 6.96
CA ASP A 178 -5.53 -7.46 5.74
C ASP A 178 -6.59 -8.53 5.99
N LEU A 179 -6.51 -9.27 7.10
CA LEU A 179 -7.52 -10.27 7.44
C LEU A 179 -8.89 -9.63 7.68
N ALA A 180 -8.96 -8.47 8.34
CA ALA A 180 -10.22 -7.77 8.56
C ALA A 180 -10.82 -7.23 7.24
N ARG A 181 -9.97 -6.71 6.34
CA ARG A 181 -10.37 -6.27 4.99
C ARG A 181 -10.83 -7.45 4.12
N ALA A 182 -10.08 -8.54 4.12
CA ALA A 182 -10.41 -9.74 3.37
C ALA A 182 -11.73 -10.37 3.86
N THR A 183 -11.94 -10.42 5.18
CA THR A 183 -13.18 -10.91 5.79
C THR A 183 -14.38 -10.06 5.36
N ARG A 184 -14.27 -8.72 5.37
CA ARG A 184 -15.31 -7.81 4.89
C ARG A 184 -15.69 -8.09 3.43
N ILE A 185 -14.69 -8.15 2.55
CA ILE A 185 -14.91 -8.43 1.13
C ILE A 185 -15.54 -9.80 0.93
N ALA A 186 -15.06 -10.84 1.63
CA ALA A 186 -15.61 -12.19 1.50
C ALA A 186 -17.07 -12.28 1.98
N VAL A 187 -17.45 -11.51 3.01
CA VAL A 187 -18.86 -11.36 3.42
C VAL A 187 -19.67 -10.68 2.31
N ASP A 188 -19.16 -9.60 1.72
CA ASP A 188 -19.84 -8.92 0.63
C ASP A 188 -20.00 -9.83 -0.60
N MET A 189 -18.99 -10.64 -0.94
CA MET A 189 -19.10 -11.65 -2.00
C MET A 189 -20.23 -12.65 -1.74
N GLU A 190 -20.38 -13.10 -0.49
CA GLU A 190 -21.41 -14.07 -0.11
C GLU A 190 -22.83 -13.48 -0.03
N GLN A 191 -22.96 -12.17 0.21
CA GLN A 191 -24.24 -11.60 0.66
C GLN A 191 -24.70 -10.33 -0.07
N ALA A 192 -23.80 -9.53 -0.62
CA ALA A 192 -24.12 -8.22 -1.20
C ALA A 192 -23.83 -8.12 -2.70
N LEU A 193 -22.80 -8.83 -3.19
CA LEU A 193 -22.33 -8.75 -4.58
C LEU A 193 -22.96 -9.79 -5.51
N GLY A 194 -23.71 -10.74 -4.95
CA GLY A 194 -24.39 -11.80 -5.70
C GLY A 194 -23.49 -12.94 -6.18
N PHE A 195 -22.31 -13.10 -5.58
CA PHE A 195 -21.39 -14.21 -5.87
C PHE A 195 -21.60 -15.42 -4.93
N GLY A 196 -22.47 -15.29 -3.92
CA GLY A 196 -22.77 -16.36 -2.97
C GLY A 196 -23.59 -17.50 -3.59
N GLY A 197 -23.24 -18.75 -3.28
CA GLY A 197 -23.88 -19.93 -3.88
C GLY A 197 -25.31 -20.23 -3.43
N ARG A 198 -25.74 -19.72 -2.27
CA ARG A 198 -27.06 -20.06 -1.67
C ARG A 198 -28.18 -19.08 -2.08
N HIS A 199 -27.90 -17.79 -2.07
CA HIS A 199 -28.87 -16.73 -2.38
C HIS A 199 -28.24 -15.58 -3.22
N PRO A 200 -27.74 -15.87 -4.43
CA PRO A 200 -26.97 -14.90 -5.23
C PRO A 200 -27.77 -13.67 -5.68
N LEU A 201 -29.11 -13.70 -5.60
CA LEU A 201 -29.97 -12.59 -6.04
C LEU A 201 -30.52 -11.76 -4.87
N LEU A 202 -30.18 -12.10 -3.62
CA LEU A 202 -30.54 -11.29 -2.46
C LEU A 202 -29.42 -10.30 -2.16
N TYR A 203 -29.78 -9.03 -2.00
CA TYR A 203 -28.89 -8.00 -1.49
C TYR A 203 -29.04 -7.92 0.04
N LEU A 204 -28.01 -8.35 0.76
CA LEU A 204 -27.95 -8.32 2.21
C LEU A 204 -26.73 -7.51 2.63
N GLU A 205 -26.96 -6.25 3.00
CA GLU A 205 -25.91 -5.33 3.45
C GLU A 205 -25.61 -5.52 4.95
N HIS A 206 -24.32 -5.49 5.32
CA HIS A 206 -23.90 -5.69 6.70
C HIS A 206 -23.04 -4.54 7.21
N LYS A 207 -23.57 -3.79 8.18
CA LYS A 207 -22.81 -2.75 8.90
C LYS A 207 -21.76 -3.32 9.85
N ASN A 208 -21.92 -4.58 10.27
CA ASN A 208 -21.00 -5.25 11.17
C ASN A 208 -20.87 -6.75 10.79
N PRO A 209 -19.87 -7.11 9.98
CA PRO A 209 -19.60 -8.49 9.56
C PRO A 209 -19.41 -9.45 10.74
N THR A 210 -18.73 -9.01 11.81
CA THR A 210 -18.44 -9.87 12.98
C THR A 210 -19.73 -10.37 13.62
N THR A 211 -20.72 -9.48 13.80
CA THR A 211 -22.00 -9.84 14.42
C THR A 211 -22.75 -10.89 13.62
N ILE A 212 -22.77 -10.79 12.28
CA ILE A 212 -23.48 -11.79 11.46
C ILE A 212 -22.74 -13.12 11.40
N LEU A 213 -21.42 -13.10 11.25
CA LEU A 213 -20.61 -14.33 11.24
C LEU A 213 -20.70 -15.08 12.58
N SER A 214 -20.91 -14.37 13.68
CA SER A 214 -21.09 -14.98 15.01
C SER A 214 -22.47 -15.64 15.18
N ARG A 215 -23.45 -15.28 14.35
CA ARG A 215 -24.84 -15.76 14.43
C ARG A 215 -25.19 -16.78 13.35
N ASP A 216 -24.47 -16.75 12.22
CA ASP A 216 -24.65 -17.65 11.09
C ASP A 216 -23.38 -18.46 10.85
N ALA A 217 -23.35 -19.67 11.41
CA ALA A 217 -22.23 -20.58 11.29
C ALA A 217 -22.01 -21.07 9.85
N GLU A 218 -23.07 -21.20 9.05
CA GLU A 218 -22.94 -21.61 7.64
C GLU A 218 -22.28 -20.50 6.80
N LEU A 219 -22.66 -19.24 7.03
CA LEU A 219 -22.00 -18.09 6.40
C LEU A 219 -20.55 -17.98 6.84
N ALA A 220 -20.26 -18.09 8.14
CA ALA A 220 -18.90 -18.04 8.67
C ALA A 220 -17.99 -19.07 7.98
N GLU A 221 -18.50 -20.28 7.81
CA GLU A 221 -17.79 -21.37 7.15
C GLU A 221 -17.60 -21.10 5.64
N ARG A 222 -18.58 -20.54 4.92
CA ARG A 222 -18.39 -20.13 3.50
C ARG A 222 -17.35 -19.03 3.34
N VAL A 223 -17.41 -18.01 4.20
CA VAL A 223 -16.43 -16.92 4.24
C VAL A 223 -15.04 -17.46 4.54
N HIS A 224 -14.92 -18.35 5.53
CA HIS A 224 -13.65 -18.98 5.87
C HIS A 224 -13.05 -19.73 4.68
N ARG A 225 -13.84 -20.54 3.98
CA ARG A 225 -13.39 -21.26 2.77
C ARG A 225 -12.89 -20.33 1.67
N ARG A 226 -13.53 -19.18 1.44
CA ARG A 226 -13.02 -18.17 0.48
C ARG A 226 -11.65 -17.65 0.89
N LEU A 227 -11.44 -17.40 2.18
CA LEU A 227 -10.16 -16.93 2.70
C LEU A 227 -9.07 -18.01 2.67
N GLU A 228 -9.42 -19.27 2.93
CA GLU A 228 -8.51 -20.41 2.79
C GLU A 228 -8.04 -20.57 1.34
N PHE A 229 -8.98 -20.52 0.38
CA PHE A 229 -8.67 -20.56 -1.05
C PHE A 229 -7.79 -19.37 -1.46
N ALA A 230 -8.10 -18.17 -0.98
CA ALA A 230 -7.29 -16.98 -1.24
C ALA A 230 -5.86 -17.11 -0.69
N GLN A 231 -5.68 -17.63 0.53
CA GLN A 231 -4.35 -17.87 1.10
C GLN A 231 -3.58 -18.94 0.34
N ALA A 232 -4.25 -20.02 -0.07
CA ALA A 232 -3.65 -21.05 -0.92
C ALA A 232 -3.19 -20.45 -2.27
N ARG A 233 -4.05 -19.66 -2.92
CA ARG A 233 -3.70 -19.00 -4.18
C ARG A 233 -2.53 -18.04 -4.03
N ALA A 234 -2.49 -17.26 -2.94
CA ALA A 234 -1.36 -16.39 -2.63
C ALA A 234 -0.06 -17.19 -2.42
N THR A 235 -0.15 -18.32 -1.73
CA THR A 235 0.96 -19.24 -1.51
C THR A 235 1.52 -19.77 -2.83
N ASP A 236 0.65 -20.25 -3.73
CA ASP A 236 1.04 -20.75 -5.05
C ASP A 236 1.75 -19.67 -5.86
N VAL A 237 1.18 -18.46 -5.91
CA VAL A 237 1.77 -17.33 -6.65
C VAL A 237 3.14 -16.96 -6.11
N ILE A 238 3.32 -16.93 -4.78
CA ILE A 238 4.63 -16.62 -4.18
C ILE A 238 5.65 -17.74 -4.49
N ILE A 239 5.22 -19.00 -4.49
CA ILE A 239 6.09 -20.13 -4.82
C ILE A 239 6.48 -20.13 -6.31
N GLU A 240 5.53 -19.87 -7.20
CA GLU A 240 5.76 -19.72 -8.65
C GLU A 240 6.76 -18.60 -8.95
N ASN A 241 6.74 -17.52 -8.16
CA ASN A 241 7.60 -16.35 -8.30
C ASN A 241 8.71 -16.30 -7.22
N ARG A 242 9.15 -17.46 -6.71
CA ARG A 242 9.99 -17.54 -5.51
C ARG A 242 11.31 -16.77 -5.63
N ARG A 243 11.93 -16.80 -6.80
CA ARG A 243 13.21 -16.12 -7.04
C ARG A 243 13.08 -14.60 -6.87
N ASP A 244 12.06 -14.01 -7.47
CA ASP A 244 11.84 -12.57 -7.42
C ASP A 244 11.34 -12.14 -6.05
N PHE A 245 10.52 -12.97 -5.40
CA PHE A 245 10.15 -12.79 -4.00
C PHE A 245 11.40 -12.72 -3.09
N ASP A 246 12.30 -13.71 -3.15
CA ASP A 246 13.49 -13.72 -2.29
C ASP A 246 14.43 -12.53 -2.58
N ARG A 247 14.52 -12.09 -3.83
CA ARG A 247 15.28 -10.88 -4.22
C ARG A 247 14.64 -9.61 -3.67
N LEU A 248 13.32 -9.48 -3.78
CA LEU A 248 12.58 -8.32 -3.29
C LEU A 248 12.67 -8.20 -1.77
N VAL A 249 12.56 -9.32 -1.05
CA VAL A 249 12.70 -9.34 0.42
C VAL A 249 14.06 -8.79 0.85
N ARG A 250 15.15 -9.24 0.21
CA ARG A 250 16.51 -8.76 0.53
C ARG A 250 16.67 -7.27 0.21
N ALA A 251 16.26 -6.87 -0.99
CA ALA A 251 16.37 -5.47 -1.42
C ALA A 251 15.56 -4.53 -0.51
N LEU A 252 14.35 -4.92 -0.13
CA LEU A 252 13.49 -4.13 0.76
C LEU A 252 14.04 -4.09 2.18
N PHE A 253 14.60 -5.19 2.68
CA PHE A 253 15.23 -5.23 3.98
C PHE A 253 16.44 -4.28 4.06
N ASP A 254 17.30 -4.31 3.05
CA ASP A 254 18.51 -3.49 3.00
C ASP A 254 18.20 -2.00 2.80
N ALA A 255 17.29 -1.66 1.88
CA ALA A 255 16.95 -0.27 1.55
C ALA A 255 15.94 0.36 2.52
N GLN A 256 15.14 -0.48 3.20
CA GLN A 256 13.96 -0.16 4.02
C GLN A 256 12.81 0.55 3.29
N ALA A 257 13.07 1.05 2.08
CA ALA A 257 12.08 1.66 1.20
C ALA A 257 12.54 1.49 -0.26
N LEU A 258 11.62 1.07 -1.13
CA LEU A 258 11.85 0.90 -2.57
C LEU A 258 10.75 1.65 -3.33
N ASP A 259 11.11 2.46 -4.32
CA ASP A 259 10.12 3.08 -5.19
C ASP A 259 9.55 2.06 -6.20
N GLY A 260 8.47 2.45 -6.88
CA GLY A 260 7.79 1.55 -7.82
C GLY A 260 8.71 1.04 -8.93
N GLN A 261 9.66 1.87 -9.42
CA GLN A 261 10.57 1.45 -10.47
C GLN A 261 11.54 0.38 -9.96
N ALA A 262 12.18 0.59 -8.81
CA ALA A 262 13.08 -0.37 -8.20
C ALA A 262 12.40 -1.72 -7.92
N VAL A 263 11.12 -1.69 -7.51
CA VAL A 263 10.32 -2.90 -7.31
C VAL A 263 10.09 -3.62 -8.65
N MET A 264 9.69 -2.89 -9.69
CA MET A 264 9.45 -3.46 -11.01
C MET A 264 10.72 -4.01 -11.65
N ASP A 265 11.87 -3.36 -11.47
CA ASP A 265 13.15 -3.85 -11.96
C ASP A 265 13.50 -5.21 -11.33
N ILE A 266 13.11 -5.44 -10.08
CA ILE A 266 13.28 -6.74 -9.43
C ILE A 266 12.29 -7.77 -9.99
N LEU A 267 11.01 -7.41 -10.10
CA LEU A 267 9.93 -8.32 -10.50
C LEU A 267 9.92 -8.67 -12.00
N VAL A 268 10.52 -7.84 -12.85
CA VAL A 268 10.53 -8.00 -14.31
C VAL A 268 11.95 -8.31 -14.84
N ALA A 269 12.98 -8.27 -14.00
CA ALA A 269 14.32 -8.70 -14.40
C ALA A 269 14.28 -10.15 -14.92
N ALA A 270 14.40 -10.29 -16.24
CA ALA A 270 14.34 -11.55 -16.95
C ALA A 270 15.34 -12.56 -16.37
N SER A 271 14.86 -13.80 -16.19
CA SER A 271 15.72 -14.98 -16.04
C SER A 271 16.41 -15.34 -17.35
#